data_AF-A0A6B1W3E7-F1
#
_entry.id   AF-A0A6B1W3E7-F1
#
_cell.length_a   1.000
_cell.length_b   1.000
_cell.length_c   1.000
_cell.angle_alpha   90.00
_cell.angle_beta   90.00
_cell.angle_gamma   90.00
#
_symmetry.space_group_name_H-M   'P 1'
#
loop_
_entity.id
_entity.type
_entity.pdbx_description
1 polymer ?
#
loop_
_entity_poly.entity_id
_entity_poly.type
_entity_poly.pdbx_seq_one_letter_code
_entity_poly.pdbx_strand_id
1 'polypeptide(L)' 'MDTHIRVSLNQDYRFSVEILNFHGPGVHLEVLLDTADLFQWQDALNEAWEEYAGVSV' A
#
# COMPACT_ATOMS: atom_id res chain seq x y z
N MET A 1 -7.89 0.66 17.31
CA MET A 1 -7.45 -0.58 16.62
C MET A 1 -6.46 -0.13 15.58
N ASP A 2 -5.24 -0.62 15.65
CA ASP A 2 -4.21 -0.19 14.71
C ASP A 2 -4.32 -1.01 13.43
N THR A 3 -4.60 -0.30 12.34
CA THR A 3 -4.45 -0.83 10.99
C THR A 3 -2.96 -0.88 10.69
N HIS A 4 -2.47 -2.07 10.32
CA HIS A 4 -1.07 -2.25 9.96
C HIS A 4 -0.97 -2.61 8.49
N ILE A 5 -0.11 -1.89 7.77
CA ILE A 5 0.24 -2.22 6.39
C ILE A 5 1.57 -2.99 6.43
N ARG A 6 1.63 -4.14 5.76
CA ARG A 6 2.87 -4.88 5.53
C ARG A 6 3.09 -5.02 4.03
N VAL A 7 4.33 -4.89 3.61
CA VAL A 7 4.75 -5.08 2.22
C VAL A 7 5.87 -6.12 2.20
N SER A 8 5.73 -7.13 1.35
CA SER A 8 6.74 -8.20 1.20
C SER A 8 6.94 -8.57 -0.27
N LEU A 9 8.14 -9.04 -0.63
CA LEU A 9 8.45 -9.56 -1.97
C LEU A 9 8.33 -11.08 -1.95
N ASN A 10 7.44 -11.60 -2.79
CA ASN A 10 7.23 -13.04 -2.97
C ASN A 10 8.29 -13.67 -3.88
N GLN A 11 8.37 -15.00 -3.83
CA GLN A 11 9.32 -15.79 -4.62
C GLN A 11 9.09 -15.70 -6.14
N ASP A 12 7.87 -15.32 -6.55
CA ASP A 12 7.49 -15.09 -7.94
C ASP A 12 7.73 -13.65 -8.41
N TYR A 13 8.51 -12.88 -7.66
CA TYR A 13 8.86 -11.48 -7.92
C TYR A 13 7.67 -10.50 -7.91
N ARG A 14 6.55 -10.88 -7.30
CA ARG A 14 5.43 -9.98 -7.03
C ARG A 14 5.50 -9.46 -5.59
N PHE A 15 4.99 -8.26 -5.37
CA PHE A 15 4.85 -7.69 -4.05
C PHE A 15 3.49 -8.09 -3.46
N SER A 16 3.46 -8.51 -2.20
CA SER A 16 2.23 -8.63 -1.43
C SER A 16 2.11 -7.43 -0.49
N VAL A 17 0.98 -6.71 -0.59
CA VAL A 17 0.59 -5.63 0.30
C VAL A 17 -0.59 -6.12 1.14
N GLU A 18 -0.33 -6.25 2.44
CA GLU A 18 -1.25 -6.77 3.44
C GLU A 18 -1.77 -5.63 4.32
N ILE A 19 -3.08 -5.44 4.36
CA ILE A 19 -3.75 -4.50 5.26
C ILE A 19 -4.47 -5.30 6.34
N LEU A 20 -3.89 -5.31 7.53
CA LEU A 20 -4.43 -6.01 8.69
C LEU A 20 -5.50 -5.16 9.39
N ASN A 21 -6.56 -5.82 9.85
CA ASN A 21 -7.73 -5.22 10.47
C ASN A 21 -8.52 -4.25 9.56
N PHE A 22 -8.54 -4.52 8.25
CA PHE A 22 -9.27 -3.71 7.29
C PHE A 22 -10.78 -3.80 7.55
N HIS A 23 -11.41 -2.74 8.06
CA HIS A 23 -12.83 -2.69 8.49
C HIS A 23 -13.19 -3.47 9.78
N GLY A 24 -12.22 -4.04 10.49
CA GLY A 24 -12.48 -4.68 11.79
C GLY A 24 -11.47 -5.77 12.15
N PRO A 25 -11.53 -6.30 13.39
CA PRO A 25 -10.62 -7.34 13.86
C PRO A 25 -10.58 -8.56 12.96
N GLY A 26 -9.38 -8.99 12.57
CA GLY A 26 -9.17 -10.23 11.84
C GLY A 26 -9.58 -10.18 10.37
N VAL A 27 -10.06 -9.03 9.87
CA VAL A 27 -10.27 -8.83 8.43
C VAL A 27 -8.95 -8.41 7.81
N HIS A 28 -8.51 -9.18 6.80
CA HIS A 28 -7.26 -8.97 6.09
C HIS A 28 -7.55 -8.72 4.61
N LEU A 29 -6.98 -7.65 4.06
CA LEU A 29 -6.95 -7.41 2.62
C LEU A 29 -5.53 -7.63 2.12
N GLU A 30 -5.35 -8.57 1.19
CA GLU A 30 -4.09 -8.81 0.51
C GLU A 30 -4.21 -8.39 -0.95
N VAL A 31 -3.24 -7.61 -1.43
CA VAL A 31 -3.13 -7.21 -2.84
C VAL A 31 -1.78 -7.67 -3.37
N LEU A 32 -1.80 -8.41 -4.48
CA LEU A 32 -0.59 -8.78 -5.20
C LEU A 32 -0.34 -7.76 -6.31
N LEU A 33 0.84 -7.15 -6.29
CA LEU A 33 1.28 -6.13 -7.24
C LEU A 33 2.51 -6.63 -7.99
N ASP A 34 2.58 -6.38 -9.28
CA ASP A 34 3.86 -6.49 -9.98
C ASP A 34 4.72 -5.23 -9.75
N THR A 35 5.94 -5.24 -10.29
CA THR A 35 6.86 -4.10 -10.16
C THR A 35 6.32 -2.82 -10.80
N ALA A 36 5.57 -2.91 -11.91
CA ALA A 36 5.03 -1.75 -12.59
C ALA A 36 3.86 -1.14 -11.80
N ASP A 37 3.01 -1.99 -11.22
CA ASP A 37 1.94 -1.57 -10.33
C ASP A 37 2.49 -0.88 -9.07
N LEU A 38 3.60 -1.38 -8.52
CA LEU A 38 4.23 -0.79 -7.33
C LEU A 38 4.68 0.66 -7.57
N PHE A 39 5.28 0.94 -8.72
CA PHE A 39 5.69 2.32 -9.07
C PHE A 39 4.48 3.24 -9.22
N GLN A 40 3.41 2.78 -9.88
CA GLN A 40 2.18 3.58 -10.00
C GLN A 40 1.56 3.88 -8.62
N TRP A 41 1.57 2.91 -7.71
CA TRP A 41 1.10 3.11 -6.33
C TRP A 41 1.98 4.08 -5.56
N GLN A 42 3.29 4.02 -5.74
CA GLN A 42 4.22 4.97 -5.12
C GLN A 42 3.93 6.40 -5.58
N ASP A 43 3.74 6.61 -6.89
CA ASP A 43 3.43 7.93 -7.44
C ASP A 43 2.11 8.48 -6.91
N ALA A 44 1.04 7.66 -6.93
CA ALA A 44 -0.27 8.05 -6.41
C ALA A 44 -0.26 8.37 -4.90
N LEU A 45 0.52 7.61 -4.11
CA LEU A 45 0.67 7.88 -2.67
C LEU A 45 1.47 9.15 -2.40
N ASN A 46 2.50 9.43 -3.21
CA ASN A 46 3.26 10.67 -3.12
C ASN A 46 2.39 11.88 -3.47
N GLU A 47 1.61 11.81 -4.55
CA GLU A 47 0.66 12.86 -4.94
C GLU A 47 -0.34 13.14 -3.82
N ALA A 48 -0.98 12.10 -3.27
CA ALA A 48 -1.91 12.25 -2.14
C ALA A 48 -1.23 12.85 -0.89
N TRP A 49 0.04 12.50 -0.64
CA TRP A 49 0.82 13.07 0.46
C TRP A 49 1.13 14.56 0.24
N GLU A 50 1.51 14.96 -0.97
CA GLU A 50 1.76 16.35 -1.33
C GLU A 50 0.50 17.20 -1.18
N GLU A 51 -0.66 16.69 -1.63
CA GLU A 51 -1.96 17.32 -1.43
C GLU A 51 -2.27 17.50 0.07
N TYR A 52 -2.10 16.45 0.88
CA TYR A 52 -2.34 16.51 2.32
C TYR A 52 -1.40 17.49 3.03
N ALA A 53 -0.11 17.47 2.67
CA ALA A 53 0.92 18.29 3.29
C ALA A 53 0.81 19.77 2.87
N GLY A 54 -0.06 20.10 1.91
CA GLY A 54 -0.19 21.45 1.35
C GLY A 54 1.08 21.91 0.63
N VAL A 55 1.92 20.96 0.20
CA VAL A 55 3.15 21.24 -0.55
C VAL A 55 2.78 21.24 -2.02
N SER A 56 2.25 22.37 -2.51
CA SER A 56 2.18 22.61 -3.95
C SER A 56 3.57 23.03 -4.43
N VAL A 57 4.17 22.25 -5.33
CA VAL A 57 5.40 22.64 -6.04
C VAL A 57 5.10 23.76 -7.04
#